data_AF-A0A7S0NS60-F1
#
_entry.id   AF-A0A7S0NS60-F1
#
_cell.length_a   1.000
_cell.length_b   1.000
_cell.length_c   1.000
_cell.angle_alpha   90.00
_cell.angle_beta   90.00
_cell.angle_gamma   90.00
#
_symmetry.space_group_name_H-M   'P 1'
#
loop_
_entity.id
_entity.type
_entity.pdbx_description
1 polymer ?
#
loop_
_entity_poly.entity_id
_entity_poly.type
_entity_poly.pdbx_seq_one_letter_code
_entity_poly.pdbx_strand_id
1 'polypeptide(L)'
;LIIVSVVTADMQHTNFGRQFQQIEKEVVRLATPFFNYTLVRLPLFYETTYYGFAAAVKGNCAVKCMIDPQQPYSAVAVDDVGEALANVAADTSGDYLCQTISL
;
A
#
# COMPACT_ATOMS: atom_id res chain seq x y z
N LEU A 1 13.55 -7.57 6.24
CA LEU A 1 12.77 -6.46 6.83
C LEU A 1 11.69 -6.07 5.85
N ILE A 2 10.42 -6.10 6.24
CA ILE A 2 9.32 -5.64 5.38
C ILE A 2 9.00 -4.19 5.74
N ILE A 3 8.92 -3.33 4.73
CA ILE A 3 8.60 -1.91 4.87
C ILE A 3 7.36 -1.63 4.03
N VAL A 4 6.33 -1.06 4.65
CA VAL A 4 5.10 -0.68 3.95
C VAL A 4 5.18 0.75 3.41
N SER A 5 4.60 0.96 2.24
CA SER A 5 4.53 2.25 1.55
C SER A 5 3.19 2.39 0.80
N VAL A 6 3.04 3.43 0.00
CA VAL A 6 1.83 3.76 -0.76
C VAL A 6 2.05 3.55 -2.26
N VAL A 7 1.01 3.08 -2.96
CA VAL A 7 1.04 2.88 -4.43
C VAL A 7 1.39 4.13 -5.22
N THR A 8 1.13 5.32 -4.65
CA THR A 8 1.43 6.60 -5.31
C THR A 8 2.87 7.07 -5.09
N ALA A 9 3.75 6.29 -4.46
CA ALA A 9 5.11 6.71 -4.13
C ALA A 9 5.90 7.21 -5.37
N ASP A 10 5.68 6.63 -6.55
CA ASP A 10 6.33 7.10 -7.79
C ASP A 10 5.64 8.32 -8.43
N MET A 11 4.49 8.74 -7.92
CA MET A 11 3.68 9.83 -8.48
C MET A 11 4.02 11.19 -7.84
N GLN A 12 5.13 11.81 -8.26
CA GLN A 12 5.63 13.07 -7.71
C GLN A 12 4.66 14.28 -7.82
N HIS A 13 3.64 14.20 -8.67
CA HIS A 13 2.60 15.23 -8.75
C HIS A 13 1.63 15.19 -7.55
N THR A 14 1.57 14.06 -6.82
CA THR A 14 0.74 13.90 -5.62
C THR A 14 1.51 14.24 -4.34
N ASN A 15 0.79 14.65 -3.29
CA ASN A 15 1.41 14.94 -1.98
C ASN A 15 2.09 13.70 -1.40
N PHE A 16 1.38 12.57 -1.40
CA PHE A 16 1.92 11.31 -0.88
C PHE A 16 3.09 10.81 -1.71
N GLY A 17 3.07 10.93 -3.03
CA GLY A 17 4.20 10.52 -3.87
C GLY A 17 5.48 11.28 -3.54
N ARG A 18 5.42 12.61 -3.37
CA ARG A 18 6.61 13.38 -2.98
C ARG A 18 7.18 12.96 -1.62
N GLN A 19 6.30 12.74 -0.65
CA GLN A 19 6.72 12.36 0.71
C GLN A 19 7.28 10.93 0.75
N PHE A 20 6.52 9.97 0.25
CA PHE A 20 6.89 8.56 0.33
C PHE A 20 8.09 8.25 -0.55
N GLN A 21 8.26 8.88 -1.72
CA GLN A 21 9.47 8.67 -2.51
C GLN A 21 10.75 9.03 -1.74
N GLN A 22 10.72 10.12 -0.97
CA GLN A 22 11.87 10.52 -0.14
C GLN A 22 12.09 9.55 1.00
N ILE A 23 11.01 9.11 1.66
CA ILE A 23 11.07 8.13 2.75
C ILE A 23 11.62 6.80 2.25
N GLU A 24 11.08 6.26 1.16
CA GLU A 24 11.53 4.99 0.56
C GLU A 24 13.04 5.04 0.25
N LYS A 25 13.51 6.12 -0.38
CA LYS A 25 14.94 6.31 -0.69
C LYS A 25 15.82 6.28 0.55
N GLU A 26 15.44 7.02 1.60
CA GLU A 26 16.23 7.08 2.82
C GLU A 26 16.21 5.75 3.58
N VAL A 27 15.06 5.08 3.65
CA VAL A 27 14.96 3.76 4.30
C VAL A 27 15.81 2.73 3.56
N VAL A 28 15.76 2.70 2.22
CA VAL A 28 16.61 1.82 1.40
C VAL A 28 18.09 2.12 1.63
N ARG A 29 18.48 3.40 1.61
CA ARG A 29 19.86 3.83 1.84
C ARG A 29 20.39 3.37 3.20
N LEU A 30 19.56 3.43 4.24
CA LEU A 30 19.91 3.00 5.59
C LEU A 30 19.87 1.47 5.76
N ALA A 31 18.98 0.76 5.07
CA ALA A 31 18.81 -0.69 5.22
C ALA A 31 19.86 -1.49 4.44
N THR A 32 20.19 -1.08 3.21
CA THR A 32 21.06 -1.83 2.29
C THR A 32 22.39 -2.29 2.90
N PRO A 33 23.08 -1.53 3.78
CA PRO A 33 24.33 -1.98 4.40
C PRO A 33 24.17 -3.08 5.48
N PHE A 34 22.97 -3.29 6.02
CA PHE A 34 22.77 -4.09 7.24
C PHE A 34 21.71 -5.19 7.09
N PHE A 35 20.70 -4.99 6.26
CA PHE A 35 19.55 -5.88 6.17
C PHE A 35 19.03 -5.98 4.73
N ASN A 36 18.63 -7.20 4.35
CA ASN A 36 17.77 -7.37 3.19
C ASN A 36 16.38 -6.80 3.52
N TYR A 37 15.83 -6.02 2.60
CA TYR A 37 14.55 -5.37 2.77
C TYR A 37 13.58 -5.75 1.65
N THR A 38 12.29 -5.65 1.91
CA THR A 38 11.24 -5.76 0.90
C THR A 38 10.31 -4.58 1.11
N LEU A 39 10.08 -3.82 0.04
CA LEU A 39 9.20 -2.66 0.07
C LEU A 39 7.85 -3.07 -0.49
N VAL A 40 6.77 -2.91 0.28
CA VAL A 40 5.43 -3.31 -0.13
C VAL A 40 4.53 -2.08 -0.17
N ARG A 41 4.13 -1.69 -1.38
CA ARG A 41 3.22 -0.57 -1.62
C ARG A 41 1.79 -1.07 -1.57
N LEU A 42 1.01 -0.45 -0.69
CA LEU A 42 -0.36 -0.85 -0.42
C LEU A 42 -1.35 0.12 -1.09
N PRO A 43 -2.41 -0.39 -1.72
CA PRO A 43 -3.50 0.43 -2.21
C PRO A 43 -4.35 0.91 -1.02
N LEU A 44 -5.46 1.60 -1.31
CA LEU A 44 -6.40 1.97 -0.26
C LEU A 44 -7.07 0.72 0.32
N PHE A 45 -7.42 0.80 1.61
CA PHE A 45 -8.11 -0.27 2.31
C PHE A 45 -9.63 -0.16 2.15
N TYR A 46 -10.33 -1.30 2.03
CA TYR A 46 -11.79 -1.33 2.02
C TYR A 46 -12.37 -0.74 3.32
N GLU A 47 -11.70 -0.99 4.43
CA GLU A 47 -12.08 -0.59 5.78
C GLU A 47 -12.14 0.93 5.89
N THR A 48 -11.11 1.62 5.38
CA THR A 48 -11.08 3.08 5.38
C THR A 48 -12.08 3.67 4.39
N THR A 49 -12.21 3.04 3.22
CA THR A 49 -12.96 3.62 2.09
C THR A 49 -14.47 3.39 2.19
N TYR A 50 -14.90 2.27 2.76
CA TYR A 50 -16.31 1.88 2.83
C TYR A 50 -16.82 1.78 4.27
N TYR A 51 -16.11 1.07 5.16
CA TYR A 51 -16.57 0.92 6.55
C TYR A 51 -16.47 2.22 7.35
N GLY A 52 -15.43 3.03 7.09
CA GLY A 52 -15.29 4.37 7.65
C GLY A 52 -16.47 5.31 7.31
N PHE A 53 -17.18 5.03 6.22
CA PHE A 53 -18.33 5.81 5.75
C PHE A 53 -19.66 5.04 5.84
N ALA A 54 -19.71 3.92 6.56
CA ALA A 54 -20.86 3.02 6.59
C ALA A 54 -22.18 3.73 6.96
N ALA A 55 -22.13 4.70 7.88
CA ALA A 55 -23.31 5.50 8.25
C ALA A 55 -23.84 6.35 7.08
N ALA A 56 -22.95 7.01 6.34
CA ALA A 56 -23.31 7.83 5.19
C ALA A 56 -23.81 6.98 4.02
N VAL A 57 -23.22 5.78 3.82
CA VAL A 57 -23.66 4.82 2.81
C VAL A 57 -25.05 4.29 3.16
N LYS A 58 -25.31 3.90 4.42
CA LYS A 58 -26.65 3.44 4.86
C LYS A 58 -27.72 4.51 4.72
N GLY A 59 -27.40 5.77 5.04
CA GLY A 59 -28.35 6.88 4.98
C GLY A 59 -28.70 7.33 3.56
N ASN A 60 -27.76 7.27 2.63
CA ASN A 60 -27.93 7.80 1.27
C ASN A 60 -28.03 6.72 0.19
N CYS A 61 -27.84 5.44 0.54
CA CYS A 61 -27.69 4.32 -0.40
C CYS A 61 -26.66 4.58 -1.52
N ALA A 62 -25.61 5.36 -1.23
CA ALA A 62 -24.62 5.79 -2.21
C ALA A 62 -23.23 5.94 -1.59
N VAL A 63 -22.21 5.58 -2.35
CA VAL A 63 -20.80 5.87 -2.03
C VAL A 63 -20.40 7.12 -2.80
N LYS A 64 -19.91 8.13 -2.09
CA LYS A 64 -19.35 9.35 -2.72
C LYS A 64 -17.84 9.27 -2.64
N CYS A 65 -17.18 9.16 -3.79
CA CYS A 65 -15.72 9.17 -3.89
C CYS A 65 -15.29 10.15 -5.00
N MET A 66 -14.09 10.71 -4.89
CA MET A 66 -13.48 11.54 -5.93
C MET A 66 -12.69 10.66 -6.90
N ILE A 67 -13.35 9.64 -7.45
CA ILE A 67 -12.78 8.71 -8.43
C ILE A 67 -13.67 8.76 -9.66
N ASP A 68 -13.07 8.69 -10.85
CA ASP A 68 -13.82 8.54 -12.09
C ASP A 68 -14.59 7.20 -12.03
N PRO A 69 -15.93 7.20 -12.15
CA PRO A 69 -16.73 5.98 -12.09
C PRO A 69 -16.44 4.98 -13.22
N GLN A 70 -15.78 5.41 -14.29
CA GLN A 70 -15.36 4.55 -15.40
C GLN A 70 -13.94 3.98 -15.21
N GLN A 71 -13.18 4.52 -14.26
CA GLN A 71 -11.82 4.05 -14.02
C GLN A 71 -11.83 2.88 -13.04
N PRO A 72 -11.19 1.75 -13.39
CA PRO A 72 -11.01 0.65 -12.45
C PRO A 72 -10.28 1.13 -11.20
N TYR A 73 -10.84 0.77 -10.05
CA TYR A 73 -10.27 1.06 -8.74
C TYR A 73 -10.06 -0.26 -8.01
N SER A 74 -8.89 -0.43 -7.41
CA SER A 74 -8.58 -1.57 -6.56
C SER A 74 -8.37 -1.11 -5.12
N ALA A 75 -9.02 -1.80 -4.20
CA ALA A 75 -8.76 -1.72 -2.77
C ALA A 75 -8.47 -3.12 -2.24
N VAL A 76 -7.81 -3.18 -1.09
CA VAL A 76 -7.41 -4.43 -0.44
C VAL A 76 -7.99 -4.49 0.98
N ALA A 77 -8.30 -5.68 1.48
CA ALA A 77 -8.66 -5.84 2.89
C ALA A 77 -7.38 -5.83 3.74
N VAL A 78 -7.47 -5.30 4.96
CA VAL A 78 -6.30 -5.31 5.88
C VAL A 78 -5.86 -6.74 6.18
N ASP A 79 -6.82 -7.66 6.31
CA ASP A 79 -6.54 -9.08 6.59
C ASP A 79 -5.75 -9.75 5.45
N ASP A 80 -6.13 -9.50 4.19
CA ASP A 80 -5.42 -10.03 3.01
C ASP A 80 -3.98 -9.50 2.94
N VAL A 81 -3.77 -8.22 3.29
CA VAL A 81 -2.42 -7.65 3.39
C VAL A 81 -1.63 -8.34 4.49
N GLY A 82 -2.24 -8.57 5.65
CA GLY A 82 -1.59 -9.28 6.76
C GLY A 82 -1.11 -10.66 6.35
N GLU A 83 -1.97 -11.45 5.68
CA GLU A 83 -1.63 -12.76 5.16
C GLU A 83 -0.53 -12.70 4.10
N ALA A 84 -0.65 -11.79 3.13
CA ALA A 84 0.36 -11.61 2.09
C ALA A 84 1.74 -11.25 2.66
N LEU A 85 1.79 -10.33 3.62
CA LEU A 85 3.05 -9.94 4.26
C LEU A 85 3.63 -11.06 5.13
N ALA A 86 2.80 -11.86 5.79
CA ALA A 86 3.26 -13.03 6.53
C ALA A 86 3.88 -14.08 5.59
N ASN A 87 3.27 -14.30 4.43
CA ASN A 87 3.81 -15.21 3.41
C ASN A 87 5.14 -14.70 2.84
N VAL A 88 5.26 -13.40 2.56
CA VAL A 88 6.52 -12.77 2.14
C VAL A 88 7.59 -12.89 3.22
N ALA A 89 7.23 -12.77 4.50
CA ALA A 89 8.18 -12.91 5.60
C ALA A 89 8.65 -14.35 5.81
N ALA A 90 7.79 -15.33 5.52
CA ALA A 90 8.08 -16.75 5.67
C ALA A 90 8.81 -17.35 4.46
N ASP A 91 8.87 -16.64 3.33
CA ASP A 91 9.54 -17.10 2.13
C ASP A 91 11.06 -17.23 2.32
N THR A 92 11.58 -18.43 2.05
CA THR A 92 13.02 -18.75 2.10
C THR A 92 13.65 -18.84 0.71
N SER A 93 12.86 -18.75 -0.37
CA SER A 93 13.37 -18.81 -1.74
C SER A 93 14.22 -17.58 -2.10
N GLY A 94 13.90 -16.45 -1.47
CA GLY A 94 14.59 -15.18 -1.67
C GLY A 94 13.98 -14.33 -2.79
N ASP A 95 12.87 -14.76 -3.39
CA ASP A 95 12.21 -14.10 -4.52
C ASP A 95 11.76 -12.66 -4.19
N TYR A 96 11.51 -12.38 -2.92
CA TYR A 96 11.05 -11.07 -2.45
C TYR A 96 12.16 -10.18 -1.87
N LEU A 97 13.42 -10.65 -1.82
CA LEU A 97 14.51 -9.90 -1.21
C LEU A 97 14.95 -8.73 -2.10
N CYS A 98 15.06 -7.55 -1.49
CA CYS A 98 15.43 -6.28 -2.12
C CYS A 98 14.50 -5.87 -3.27
N GLN A 99 13.25 -6.33 -3.24
CA GLN A 99 12.22 -6.02 -4.23
C GLN A 99 11.26 -4.94 -3.73
N THR A 100 10.63 -4.25 -4.69
CA THR A 100 9.44 -3.43 -4.45
C THR A 100 8.23 -4.13 -5.04
N ILE A 101 7.26 -4.46 -4.21
CA ILE A 101 6.02 -5.14 -4.56
C ILE A 101 4.87 -4.14 -4.42
N SER A 102 3.92 -4.15 -5.35
CA SER A 102 2.66 -3.39 -5.21
C SER A 102 1.52 -4.39 -5.18
N LEU A 103 0.67 -4.29 -4.15
CA LEU A 103 -0.53 -5.11 -4.01
C LEU A 103 -1.72 -4.45 -4.75
#